data_AF-A0AAV1A4B1-F1
#
_entry.id   AF-A0AAV1A4B1-F1
#
_cell.length_a   1.000
_cell.length_b   1.000
_cell.length_c   1.000
_cell.angle_alpha   90.00
_cell.angle_beta   90.00
_cell.angle_gamma   90.00
#
_symmetry.space_group_name_H-M   'P 1'
#
loop_
_entity.id
_entity.type
_entity.pdbx_description
1 polymer ?
#
loop_
_entity_poly.entity_id
_entity_poly.type
_entity_poly.pdbx_seq_one_letter_code
_entity_poly.pdbx_strand_id
1 'polypeptide(L)'
;MKSLYIPKDLRRVFFRTLNTDRKLMFKKEFDTSYVGFMENGAKWLVENTDIKLVGVDYLSVAAYVHLVQSHLVFLESMEIILVEGLKLDGVPAGIYSLNCLPLRLVGSEASPIRCILIR
;
A
#
# COMPACT_ATOMS: atom_id res chain seq x y z
N MET A 1 -1.25 14.01 -0.39
CA MET A 1 -1.28 13.30 -1.69
C MET A 1 -1.11 14.22 -2.89
N LYS A 2 -1.82 15.36 -3.00
CA LYS A 2 -1.71 16.32 -4.13
C LYS A 2 -0.30 16.70 -4.58
N SER A 3 0.64 16.86 -3.64
CA SER A 3 2.03 17.23 -3.93
C SER A 3 2.87 16.12 -4.57
N LEU A 4 2.35 14.90 -4.67
CA LEU A 4 3.08 13.76 -5.25
C LEU A 4 2.99 13.70 -6.78
N TYR A 5 2.16 14.55 -7.41
CA TYR A 5 1.98 14.62 -8.87
C TYR A 5 1.81 13.24 -9.52
N ILE A 6 0.95 12.40 -8.92
CA ILE A 6 0.68 11.04 -9.42
C ILE A 6 0.11 11.15 -10.85
N PRO A 7 0.75 10.52 -11.86
CA PRO A 7 0.24 10.51 -13.23
C PRO A 7 -1.16 9.90 -13.29
N LYS A 8 -2.05 10.46 -14.12
CA LYS A 8 -3.43 9.97 -14.24
C LYS A 8 -3.48 8.52 -14.71
N ASP A 9 -2.63 8.14 -15.66
CA ASP A 9 -2.55 6.79 -16.22
C ASP A 9 -1.89 5.75 -15.29
N LEU A 10 -1.37 6.16 -14.12
CA LEU A 10 -0.76 5.24 -13.17
C LEU A 10 -1.82 4.40 -12.46
N ARG A 11 -1.86 3.11 -12.79
CA ARG A 11 -2.84 2.17 -12.23
C ARG A 11 -2.40 1.52 -10.91
N ARG A 12 -1.11 1.49 -10.61
CA ARG A 12 -0.56 0.78 -9.44
C ARG A 12 0.57 1.58 -8.84
N VAL A 13 0.55 1.76 -7.52
CA VAL A 13 1.55 2.55 -6.81
C VAL A 13 1.97 1.87 -5.53
N PHE A 14 3.28 1.85 -5.28
CA PHE A 14 3.86 1.44 -4.00
C PHE A 14 4.48 2.64 -3.31
N PHE A 15 4.20 2.80 -2.02
CA PHE A 15 4.75 3.83 -1.19
C PHE A 15 5.85 3.22 -0.31
N ARG A 16 7.10 3.60 -0.58
CA ARG A 16 8.17 3.49 0.41
C ARG A 16 8.09 4.68 1.35
N THR A 17 8.05 4.42 2.64
CA THR A 17 7.83 5.41 3.68
C THR A 17 8.97 5.37 4.70
N LEU A 18 8.83 6.17 5.76
CA LEU A 18 9.72 6.08 6.91
C LEU A 18 9.69 4.72 7.61
N ASN A 19 8.72 3.84 7.32
CA ASN A 19 8.67 2.49 7.88
C ASN A 19 9.89 1.66 7.45
N THR A 20 10.26 1.72 6.16
CA THR A 20 11.48 1.11 5.63
C THR A 20 12.72 1.75 6.24
N ASP A 21 12.80 3.09 6.28
CA ASP A 21 13.97 3.81 6.80
C ASP A 21 14.21 3.52 8.30
N ARG A 22 13.13 3.40 9.08
CA ARG A 22 13.14 3.01 10.50
C ARG A 22 13.30 1.51 10.71
N LYS A 23 13.39 0.72 9.64
CA LYS A 23 13.52 -0.74 9.65
C LYS A 23 12.44 -1.42 10.49
N LEU A 24 11.20 -0.92 10.44
CA LEU A 24 10.12 -1.41 11.31
C LEU A 24 9.81 -2.89 11.07
N MET A 25 9.92 -3.37 9.82
CA MET A 25 9.73 -4.79 9.48
C MET A 25 10.80 -5.73 10.08
N PHE A 26 11.90 -5.19 10.61
CA PHE A 26 12.96 -5.98 11.27
C PHE A 26 12.84 -5.96 12.81
N LYS A 27 11.90 -5.19 13.36
CA LYS A 27 11.59 -5.21 14.79
C LYS A 27 10.68 -6.39 15.11
N LYS A 28 10.82 -6.94 16.32
CA LYS A 28 9.94 -8.03 16.78
C LYS A 28 8.58 -7.49 17.20
N GLU A 29 8.57 -6.30 17.78
CA GLU A 29 7.39 -5.63 18.30
C GLU A 29 6.67 -4.84 17.21
N PHE A 30 5.34 -4.84 17.29
CA PHE A 30 4.50 -3.96 16.48
C PHE A 30 4.68 -2.50 16.94
N ASP A 31 4.93 -1.60 15.99
CA ASP A 31 5.13 -0.18 16.25
C ASP A 31 3.92 0.59 15.74
N THR A 32 3.03 1.04 16.62
CA THR A 32 1.78 1.75 16.27
C THR A 32 1.99 3.13 15.65
N SER A 33 3.23 3.66 15.67
CA SER A 33 3.59 4.96 15.08
C SER A 33 4.07 4.84 13.63
N TYR A 34 3.80 3.70 12.97
CA TYR A 34 4.08 3.50 11.56
C TYR A 34 3.34 4.50 10.67
N VAL A 35 3.92 4.78 9.51
CA VAL A 35 3.31 5.59 8.46
C VAL A 35 2.26 4.75 7.73
N GLY A 36 1.05 5.29 7.66
CA GLY A 36 -0.04 4.75 6.85
C GLY A 36 -0.98 5.87 6.42
N PHE A 37 -1.99 5.53 5.63
CA PHE A 37 -2.99 6.46 5.17
C PHE A 37 -3.94 6.85 6.30
N MET A 38 -4.09 8.15 6.50
CA MET A 38 -5.27 8.71 7.14
C MET A 38 -6.43 8.72 6.14
N GLU A 39 -7.67 8.80 6.65
CA GLU A 39 -8.89 8.72 5.85
C GLU A 39 -8.91 9.74 4.70
N ASN A 40 -8.52 10.99 4.97
CA ASN A 40 -8.48 12.06 3.96
C ASN A 40 -7.46 11.79 2.84
N GLY A 41 -6.33 11.16 3.17
CA GLY A 41 -5.32 10.77 2.19
C GLY A 41 -5.80 9.64 1.29
N ALA A 42 -6.51 8.67 1.87
CA ALA A 42 -7.16 7.60 1.13
C ALA A 42 -8.23 8.15 0.17
N LYS A 43 -9.13 9.02 0.68
CA LYS A 43 -10.21 9.63 -0.13
C LYS A 43 -9.65 10.40 -1.31
N TRP A 44 -8.62 11.20 -1.05
CA TRP A 44 -7.98 11.96 -2.12
C TRP A 44 -7.47 11.04 -3.24
N LEU A 45 -6.84 9.91 -2.89
CA LEU A 45 -6.29 8.99 -3.88
C LEU A 45 -7.40 8.32 -4.70
N VAL A 46 -8.49 7.88 -4.05
CA VAL A 46 -9.66 7.29 -4.72
C VAL A 46 -10.33 8.29 -5.67
N GLU A 47 -10.52 9.53 -5.23
CA GLU A 47 -11.29 10.53 -5.98
C GLU A 47 -10.51 11.22 -7.10
N ASN A 48 -9.17 11.22 -7.04
CA ASN A 48 -8.35 12.07 -7.91
C ASN A 48 -7.37 11.30 -8.80
N THR A 49 -7.37 9.96 -8.77
CA THR A 49 -6.43 9.13 -9.53
C THR A 49 -7.11 7.89 -10.12
N ASP A 50 -6.49 7.29 -11.14
CA ASP A 50 -6.97 6.02 -11.72
C ASP A 50 -6.31 4.78 -11.07
N ILE A 51 -5.75 4.95 -9.86
CA ILE A 51 -5.07 3.88 -9.13
C ILE A 51 -6.07 2.78 -8.76
N LYS A 52 -5.69 1.53 -9.01
CA LYS A 52 -6.43 0.31 -8.67
C LYS A 52 -5.64 -0.64 -7.77
N LEU A 53 -4.41 -0.26 -7.39
CA LEU A 53 -3.60 -1.00 -6.44
C LEU A 53 -2.71 -0.06 -5.65
N VAL A 54 -2.81 -0.12 -4.33
CA VAL A 54 -1.98 0.63 -3.38
C VAL A 54 -1.19 -0.36 -2.56
N GLY A 55 0.13 -0.21 -2.55
CA GLY A 55 1.00 -1.00 -1.68
C GLY A 55 1.80 -0.15 -0.70
N VAL A 56 2.02 -0.68 0.49
CA VAL A 56 2.79 -0.03 1.57
C VAL A 56 3.82 -0.98 2.17
N ASP A 57 4.84 -0.39 2.76
CA ASP A 57 6.01 -1.06 3.32
C ASP A 57 5.90 -1.38 4.82
N TYR A 58 4.67 -1.63 5.30
CA TYR A 58 4.43 -2.10 6.67
C TYR A 58 3.13 -2.92 6.76
N LEU A 59 2.84 -3.43 7.96
CA LEU A 59 1.77 -4.39 8.23
C LEU A 59 0.34 -3.86 8.01
N SER A 60 0.16 -2.59 7.65
CA SER A 60 -1.15 -2.00 7.35
C SER A 60 -1.01 -0.79 6.44
N VAL A 61 -1.90 -0.65 5.46
CA VAL A 61 -2.02 0.51 4.57
C VAL A 61 -2.55 1.73 5.31
N ALA A 62 -3.33 1.52 6.37
CA ALA A 62 -3.97 2.58 7.13
C ALA A 62 -3.12 2.95 8.34
N ALA A 63 -3.04 4.23 8.68
CA ALA A 63 -2.43 4.64 9.94
C ALA A 63 -3.21 4.04 11.13
N TYR A 64 -2.51 3.71 12.23
CA TYR A 64 -3.11 2.97 13.36
C TYR A 64 -4.40 3.61 13.89
N VAL A 65 -4.43 4.95 14.01
CA VAL A 65 -5.60 5.70 14.51
C VAL A 65 -6.74 5.85 13.49
N HIS A 66 -6.52 5.49 12.22
CA HIS A 66 -7.50 5.48 11.13
C HIS A 66 -7.66 4.09 10.51
N LEU A 67 -7.32 3.03 11.27
CA LEU A 67 -7.18 1.67 10.74
C LEU A 67 -8.42 1.26 9.93
N VAL A 68 -9.61 1.40 10.50
CA VAL A 68 -10.86 1.00 9.84
C VAL A 68 -11.26 2.01 8.75
N GLN A 69 -11.21 3.31 9.04
CA GLN A 69 -11.72 4.36 8.16
C GLN A 69 -11.00 4.39 6.81
N SER A 70 -9.67 4.29 6.82
CA SER A 70 -8.89 4.30 5.58
C SER A 70 -9.07 3.01 4.78
N HIS A 71 -9.20 1.85 5.43
CA HIS A 71 -9.51 0.60 4.74
C HIS A 71 -10.88 0.66 4.05
N LEU A 72 -11.90 1.15 4.75
CA LEU A 72 -13.24 1.32 4.17
C LEU A 72 -13.20 2.22 2.93
N VAL A 73 -12.53 3.37 3.01
CA VAL A 73 -12.40 4.27 1.84
C VAL A 73 -11.78 3.57 0.63
N PHE A 74 -10.75 2.75 0.81
CA PHE A 74 -10.15 2.01 -0.32
C PHE A 74 -11.06 0.88 -0.82
N LEU A 75 -11.64 0.10 0.09
CA LEU A 75 -12.32 -1.16 -0.22
C LEU A 75 -13.80 -0.99 -0.58
N GLU A 76 -14.48 0.06 -0.14
CA GLU A 76 -15.90 0.33 -0.44
C GLU A 76 -16.15 0.46 -1.95
N SER A 77 -15.19 1.06 -2.68
CA SER A 77 -15.27 1.15 -4.14
C SER A 77 -15.17 -0.23 -4.84
N MET A 78 -14.60 -1.24 -4.16
CA MET A 78 -14.17 -2.52 -4.73
C MET A 78 -13.20 -2.40 -5.92
N GLU A 79 -12.63 -1.22 -6.16
CA GLU A 79 -11.75 -0.96 -7.31
C GLU A 79 -10.27 -0.94 -6.95
N ILE A 80 -9.93 -0.81 -5.66
CA ILE A 80 -8.55 -0.68 -5.18
C ILE A 80 -8.16 -1.92 -4.39
N ILE A 81 -7.10 -2.57 -4.87
CA ILE A 81 -6.44 -3.69 -4.20
C ILE A 81 -5.37 -3.16 -3.24
N LEU A 82 -5.34 -3.69 -2.02
CA LEU A 82 -4.33 -3.34 -1.01
C LEU A 82 -3.23 -4.39 -0.96
N VAL A 83 -1.98 -3.94 -0.87
CA VAL A 83 -0.80 -4.80 -0.71
C VAL A 83 0.04 -4.32 0.46
N GLU A 84 0.07 -5.10 1.53
CA GLU A 84 0.73 -4.75 2.78
C GLU A 84 1.98 -5.61 3.01
N GLY A 85 2.85 -5.14 3.89
CA GLY A 85 4.07 -5.85 4.27
C GLY A 85 5.13 -5.89 3.16
N LEU A 86 5.15 -4.91 2.25
CA LEU A 86 6.16 -4.84 1.21
C LEU A 86 7.56 -4.58 1.79
N LYS A 87 8.57 -5.26 1.24
CA LYS A 87 9.97 -4.99 1.55
C LYS A 87 10.58 -4.14 0.43
N LEU A 88 10.69 -2.84 0.66
CA LEU A 88 11.16 -1.86 -0.34
C LEU A 88 12.58 -1.31 -0.04
N ASP A 89 13.29 -1.92 0.91
CA ASP A 89 14.70 -1.59 1.21
C ASP A 89 15.57 -1.66 -0.05
N GLY A 90 16.32 -0.59 -0.32
CA GLY A 90 17.26 -0.55 -1.45
C GLY A 90 16.61 -0.55 -2.84
N VAL A 91 15.28 -0.51 -2.95
CA VAL A 91 14.57 -0.40 -4.23
C VAL A 91 14.58 1.08 -4.67
N PRO A 92 15.21 1.43 -5.81
CA PRO A 92 15.17 2.79 -6.32
C PRO A 92 13.75 3.20 -6.72
N ALA A 93 13.39 4.46 -6.51
CA ALA A 93 12.12 4.98 -7.01
C ALA A 93 12.10 4.94 -8.55
N GLY A 94 10.98 4.53 -9.12
CA GLY A 94 10.85 4.41 -10.58
C GLY A 94 9.64 3.57 -10.99
N ILE A 95 9.53 3.32 -12.29
CA ILE A 95 8.50 2.48 -12.90
C ILE A 95 9.06 1.07 -13.06
N TYR A 96 8.23 0.09 -12.70
CA TYR A 96 8.56 -1.33 -12.74
C TYR A 96 7.40 -2.13 -13.33
N SER A 97 7.72 -3.26 -13.93
CA SER A 97 6.77 -4.34 -14.15
C SER A 97 6.48 -5.04 -12.82
N LEU A 98 5.21 -5.22 -12.49
CA LEU A 98 4.76 -5.79 -11.23
C LEU A 98 4.21 -7.21 -11.41
N ASN A 99 4.79 -8.17 -10.70
CA ASN A 99 4.20 -9.49 -10.47
C ASN A 99 3.75 -9.58 -9.01
N CYS A 100 2.43 -9.61 -8.79
CA CYS A 100 1.81 -9.53 -7.48
C CYS A 100 0.58 -10.45 -7.42
N LEU A 101 0.83 -11.76 -7.47
CA LEU A 101 -0.22 -12.77 -7.63
C LEU A 101 -0.53 -13.43 -6.28
N PRO A 102 -1.79 -13.38 -5.82
CA PRO A 102 -2.21 -14.10 -4.62
C PRO A 102 -2.37 -15.59 -4.87
N LEU A 103 -2.26 -16.38 -3.79
CA LEU A 103 -2.71 -17.75 -3.78
C LEU A 103 -4.23 -17.79 -3.98
N ARG A 104 -4.71 -18.87 -4.63
CA ARG A 104 -6.14 -19.07 -4.83
C ARG A 104 -6.77 -19.64 -3.54
N LEU A 105 -7.13 -18.76 -2.62
CA LEU A 105 -7.78 -19.10 -1.34
C LEU A 105 -9.26 -18.73 -1.39
N VAL A 106 -10.12 -19.71 -1.68
CA VAL A 106 -11.56 -19.48 -1.80
C VAL A 106 -12.17 -19.17 -0.43
N GLY A 107 -12.92 -18.08 -0.33
CA GLY A 107 -13.58 -17.65 0.91
C GLY A 107 -12.67 -16.92 1.91
N SER A 108 -11.42 -16.63 1.55
CA SER A 108 -10.51 -15.84 2.39
C SER A 108 -10.62 -14.34 2.09
N GLU A 109 -10.41 -13.53 3.13
CA GLU A 109 -10.40 -12.06 3.03
C GLU A 109 -9.08 -11.51 2.48
N ALA A 110 -8.00 -12.29 2.59
CA ALA A 110 -6.67 -11.94 2.11
C ALA A 110 -5.87 -13.19 1.73
N SER A 111 -4.76 -12.99 1.02
CA SER A 111 -3.81 -14.04 0.69
C SER A 111 -2.38 -13.53 0.84
N PRO A 112 -1.45 -14.34 1.36
CA PRO A 112 -0.03 -14.04 1.22
C PRO A 112 0.34 -14.05 -0.27
N ILE A 113 1.38 -13.27 -0.60
CA ILE A 113 1.85 -13.11 -1.98
C ILE A 113 3.37 -13.18 -2.04
N ARG A 114 3.90 -13.47 -3.23
CA ARG A 114 5.27 -13.10 -3.59
C ARG A 114 5.20 -11.91 -4.54
N CYS A 115 5.45 -10.72 -4.01
CA CYS A 115 5.52 -9.50 -4.79
C CYS A 115 6.92 -9.33 -5.39
N ILE A 116 7.01 -9.16 -6.71
CA ILE A 116 8.27 -8.99 -7.44
C ILE A 116 8.16 -7.78 -8.34
N LEU A 117 9.15 -6.89 -8.24
CA LEU A 117 9.38 -5.77 -9.13
C LEU A 117 10.46 -6.15 -10.14
N ILE A 118 10.17 -5.98 -11.43
CA ILE A 118 11.12 -6.22 -12.53
C ILE A 118 11.31 -4.89 -13.26
N ARG A 119 12.56 -4.54 -13.52
CA ARG A 119 12.91 -3.33 -14.29
C ARG A 119 13.07 -3.65 -15.76
#